data_AF-A0A134ACA4-F1
#
_entry.id   AF-A0A134ACA4-F1
#
_cell.length_a   1.000
_cell.length_b   1.000
_cell.length_c   1.000
_cell.angle_alpha   90.00
_cell.angle_beta   90.00
_cell.angle_gamma   90.00
#
_symmetry.space_group_name_H-M   'P 1'
#
loop_
_entity.id
_entity.type
_entity.pdbx_description
1 polymer ?
#
loop_
_entity_poly.entity_id
_entity_poly.type
_entity_poly.pdbx_seq_one_letter_code
_entity_poly.pdbx_strand_id
1 'polypeptide(L)'
;MKRLKYLLLMLCALMLTSCTSVDREYQLIERPEINRSPLQGRWIVTSVEAQTNDANDLQSIVGSDAIFAPHAVVFASQKIVDPEYTVKKGKTDYLMKVGYNKTKEDLDISNDSLFVITIYDKERPLFTVYREKEDVAYIDIYGNLLQLVKTKRSLDDQQLQNLLKTLNSDARYYSGAMEK
;
A
#
# COMPACT_ATOMS: atom_id res chain seq x y z
N MET A 1 36.49 -54.83 -4.22
CA MET A 1 35.50 -53.78 -4.57
C MET A 1 34.79 -53.12 -3.37
N LYS A 2 34.42 -53.83 -2.28
CA LYS A 2 33.73 -53.21 -1.13
C LYS A 2 34.55 -52.11 -0.42
N ARG A 3 35.87 -52.32 -0.24
CA ARG A 3 36.76 -51.34 0.42
C ARG A 3 36.97 -50.05 -0.39
N LEU A 4 36.93 -50.12 -1.72
CA LEU A 4 37.01 -48.96 -2.59
C LEU A 4 35.74 -48.09 -2.52
N LYS A 5 34.57 -48.72 -2.35
CA LYS A 5 33.30 -48.01 -2.16
C LYS A 5 33.28 -47.23 -0.84
N TYR A 6 33.82 -47.79 0.24
CA TYR A 6 33.94 -47.08 1.52
C TYR A 6 34.93 -45.91 1.45
N LEU A 7 36.03 -46.06 0.70
CA LEU A 7 37.00 -44.99 0.49
C LEU A 7 36.40 -43.82 -0.32
N LEU A 8 35.61 -44.13 -1.36
CA LEU A 8 34.90 -43.13 -2.15
C LEU A 8 33.84 -42.39 -1.32
N LEU A 9 33.08 -43.12 -0.49
CA LEU A 9 32.08 -42.53 0.41
C LEU A 9 32.72 -41.56 1.43
N MET A 10 33.88 -41.94 1.98
CA MET A 10 34.62 -41.12 2.93
C MET A 10 35.16 -39.83 2.29
N LEU A 11 35.60 -39.92 1.02
CA LEU A 11 36.05 -38.75 0.26
C LEU A 11 34.89 -37.79 -0.05
N CYS A 12 33.71 -38.32 -0.40
CA CYS A 12 32.53 -37.49 -0.59
C CYS A 12 32.09 -36.78 0.71
N ALA A 13 32.14 -37.47 1.86
CA ALA A 13 31.78 -36.87 3.15
C ALA A 13 32.70 -35.70 3.54
N LEU A 14 33.98 -35.74 3.16
CA LEU A 14 34.94 -34.65 3.38
C LEU A 14 34.65 -33.40 2.53
N MET A 15 33.93 -33.52 1.41
CA MET A 15 33.56 -32.34 0.60
C MET A 15 32.31 -31.61 1.12
N LEU A 16 31.52 -32.22 2.01
CA LEU A 16 30.32 -31.58 2.58
C LEU A 16 30.64 -30.54 3.67
N THR A 17 31.88 -30.45 4.18
CA THR A 17 32.24 -29.52 5.26
C THR A 17 32.60 -28.10 4.78
N SER A 18 32.41 -27.79 3.50
CA SER A 18 32.69 -26.46 2.93
C SER A 18 31.56 -25.43 3.10
N CYS A 19 30.60 -25.67 3.99
CA CYS A 19 29.66 -24.62 4.43
C CYS A 19 30.40 -23.73 5.44
N THR A 20 31.32 -22.90 4.94
CA THR A 20 31.80 -21.77 5.72
C THR A 20 30.61 -20.82 5.91
N SER A 21 30.34 -20.45 7.16
CA SER A 21 29.50 -19.30 7.44
C SER A 21 30.20 -18.10 6.81
N VAL A 22 29.82 -17.78 5.58
CA VAL A 22 30.18 -16.51 4.99
C VAL A 22 29.44 -15.50 5.86
N ASP A 23 30.16 -14.90 6.81
CA ASP A 23 29.81 -13.58 7.34
C ASP A 23 29.87 -12.64 6.14
N ARG A 24 28.82 -12.70 5.31
CA ARG A 24 28.50 -11.61 4.43
C ARG A 24 28.16 -10.51 5.41
N GLU A 25 29.07 -9.57 5.53
CA GLU A 25 28.79 -8.23 6.00
C GLU A 25 27.69 -7.70 5.07
N TYR A 26 26.44 -8.04 5.40
CA TYR A 26 25.28 -7.50 4.72
C TYR A 26 25.33 -6.02 5.05
N GLN A 27 25.87 -5.22 4.14
CA GLN A 27 25.59 -3.80 4.16
C GLN A 27 24.08 -3.69 4.13
N LEU A 28 23.50 -3.31 5.26
CA LEU A 28 22.08 -3.03 5.37
C LEU A 28 21.84 -1.95 4.31
N ILE A 29 21.22 -2.32 3.19
CA ILE A 29 20.85 -1.34 2.18
C ILE A 29 19.76 -0.51 2.85
N GLU A 30 20.16 0.60 3.45
CA GLU A 30 19.23 1.55 4.00
C GLU A 30 18.28 1.98 2.89
N ARG A 31 16.99 1.83 3.17
CA ARG A 31 15.97 2.23 2.23
C ARG A 31 16.14 3.72 1.96
N PRO A 32 16.15 4.16 0.68
CA PRO A 32 16.28 5.58 0.40
C PRO A 32 15.14 6.35 1.07
N GLU A 33 15.49 7.42 1.77
CA GLU A 33 14.51 8.31 2.38
C GLU A 33 13.58 8.86 1.30
N ILE A 34 12.27 8.62 1.47
CA ILE A 34 11.26 9.15 0.56
C ILE A 34 11.00 10.59 0.96
N ASN A 35 11.48 11.54 0.16
CA ASN A 35 11.22 12.97 0.39
C ASN A 35 9.82 13.43 -0.06
N ARG A 36 9.09 12.60 -0.83
CA ARG A 36 7.74 12.91 -1.34
C ARG A 36 6.89 11.66 -1.46
N SER A 37 5.70 11.66 -0.84
CA SER A 37 4.73 10.58 -1.03
C SER A 37 4.20 10.57 -2.47
N PRO A 38 3.95 9.39 -3.08
CA PRO A 38 3.33 9.30 -4.41
C PRO A 38 1.90 9.91 -4.44
N LEU A 39 1.28 10.08 -3.27
CA LEU A 39 -0.03 10.73 -3.09
C LEU A 39 0.07 12.07 -2.37
N GLN A 40 1.25 12.69 -2.30
CA GLN A 40 1.51 13.90 -1.51
C GLN A 40 0.35 14.91 -1.62
N GLY A 41 -0.17 15.31 -0.46
CA GLY A 41 -1.17 16.36 -0.35
C GLY A 41 -2.38 16.01 0.51
N ARG A 42 -3.37 16.90 0.45
CA ARG A 42 -4.69 16.73 1.07
C ARG A 42 -5.68 16.35 -0.01
N TRP A 43 -6.52 15.40 0.31
CA TRP A 43 -7.56 14.83 -0.52
C TRP A 43 -8.85 14.79 0.29
N ILE A 44 -9.97 14.75 -0.42
CA ILE A 44 -11.30 14.58 0.17
C ILE A 44 -11.98 13.39 -0.50
N VAL A 45 -12.70 12.61 0.30
CA VAL A 45 -13.56 11.54 -0.20
C VAL A 45 -14.80 12.18 -0.83
N THR A 46 -15.03 11.99 -2.12
CA THR A 46 -16.16 12.61 -2.84
C THR A 46 -17.36 11.70 -3.02
N SER A 47 -17.12 10.40 -3.18
CA SER A 47 -18.16 9.43 -3.52
C SER A 47 -17.71 7.99 -3.23
N VAL A 48 -18.70 7.10 -3.11
CA VAL A 48 -18.52 5.64 -3.09
C VAL A 48 -18.90 5.13 -4.48
N GLU A 49 -17.93 4.66 -5.26
CA GLU A 49 -18.10 4.28 -6.67
C GLU A 49 -18.49 2.81 -6.85
N ALA A 50 -17.97 1.95 -5.97
CA ALA A 50 -18.32 0.54 -5.95
C ALA A 50 -18.52 0.08 -4.51
N GLN A 51 -19.72 -0.43 -4.23
CA GLN A 51 -20.06 -0.98 -2.93
C GLN A 51 -20.19 -2.51 -3.02
N THR A 52 -19.49 -3.24 -2.15
CA THR A 52 -19.77 -4.64 -1.88
C THR A 52 -21.00 -4.72 -0.95
N ASN A 53 -21.79 -5.79 -1.03
CA ASN A 53 -23.04 -5.92 -0.29
C ASN A 53 -22.87 -6.03 1.25
N ASP A 54 -21.65 -5.86 1.78
CA ASP A 54 -21.36 -6.08 3.20
C ASP A 54 -21.38 -4.78 4.02
N ALA A 55 -22.41 -4.71 4.88
CA ALA A 55 -22.50 -4.24 6.27
C ALA A 55 -21.92 -2.87 6.71
N ASN A 56 -20.96 -2.26 6.02
CA ASN A 56 -20.33 -1.02 6.44
C ASN A 56 -20.92 0.17 5.67
N ASP A 57 -21.64 1.05 6.37
CA ASP A 57 -22.11 2.31 5.81
C ASP A 57 -20.95 3.30 5.63
N LEU A 58 -20.37 3.29 4.43
CA LEU A 58 -19.28 4.17 4.04
C LEU A 58 -19.76 5.56 3.61
N GLN A 59 -21.07 5.82 3.57
CA GLN A 59 -21.59 7.16 3.24
C GLN A 59 -21.16 8.20 4.29
N SER A 60 -21.05 7.78 5.56
CA SER A 60 -20.54 8.60 6.65
C SER A 60 -19.10 9.11 6.43
N ILE A 61 -18.33 8.45 5.56
CA ILE A 61 -16.94 8.81 5.26
C ILE A 61 -16.85 9.83 4.13
N VAL A 62 -17.90 9.98 3.30
CA VAL A 62 -17.92 10.99 2.25
C VAL A 62 -17.78 12.39 2.87
N GLY A 63 -16.88 13.20 2.31
CA GLY A 63 -16.47 14.48 2.86
C GLY A 63 -15.30 14.41 3.86
N SER A 64 -14.87 13.21 4.26
CA SER A 64 -13.70 13.04 5.14
C SER A 64 -12.39 13.38 4.43
N ASP A 65 -11.44 13.87 5.20
CA ASP A 65 -10.09 14.14 4.73
C ASP A 65 -9.26 12.86 4.61
N ALA A 66 -8.45 12.82 3.56
CA ALA A 66 -7.34 11.91 3.40
C ALA A 66 -6.06 12.72 3.16
N ILE A 67 -5.05 12.53 4.00
CA ILE A 67 -3.78 13.25 3.92
C ILE A 67 -2.68 12.23 3.75
N PHE A 68 -1.85 12.44 2.74
CA PHE A 68 -0.69 11.60 2.48
C PHE A 68 0.56 12.47 2.49
N ALA A 69 1.47 12.14 3.39
CA ALA A 69 2.77 12.76 3.55
C ALA A 69 3.85 11.66 3.67
N PRO A 70 5.14 12.00 3.59
CA PRO A 70 6.18 10.97 3.64
C PRO A 70 6.23 10.22 4.97
N HIS A 71 6.00 10.93 6.08
CA HIS A 71 6.09 10.41 7.45
C HIS A 71 4.73 10.24 8.15
N ALA A 72 3.62 10.50 7.45
CA ALA A 72 2.29 10.32 8.01
C ALA A 72 1.22 10.08 6.94
N VAL A 73 0.24 9.26 7.27
CA VAL A 73 -1.02 9.15 6.55
C VAL A 73 -2.16 9.37 7.52
N VAL A 74 -3.16 10.13 7.09
CA VAL A 74 -4.45 10.26 7.78
C VAL A 74 -5.55 9.90 6.81
N PHE A 75 -6.48 9.05 7.23
CA PHE A 75 -7.68 8.74 6.47
C PHE A 75 -8.88 8.68 7.43
N ALA A 76 -9.89 9.53 7.23
CA ALA A 76 -11.11 9.52 8.05
C ALA A 76 -10.83 9.44 9.58
N SER A 77 -9.87 10.24 10.03
CA SER A 77 -9.35 10.31 11.42
C SER A 77 -8.45 9.16 11.90
N GLN A 78 -8.30 8.08 11.14
CA GLN A 78 -7.27 7.07 11.38
C GLN A 78 -5.90 7.63 10.98
N LYS A 79 -4.88 7.43 11.82
CA LYS A 79 -3.51 7.87 11.56
C LYS A 79 -2.53 6.71 11.46
N ILE A 80 -1.56 6.86 10.56
CA ILE A 80 -0.38 6.01 10.42
C ILE A 80 0.83 6.93 10.55
N VAL A 81 1.81 6.51 11.35
CA VAL A 81 3.09 7.19 11.52
C VAL A 81 4.16 6.38 10.80
N ASP A 82 5.06 7.05 10.10
CA ASP A 82 6.12 6.46 9.29
C ASP A 82 5.62 5.38 8.30
N PRO A 83 4.66 5.74 7.42
CA PRO A 83 4.10 4.83 6.45
C PRO A 83 5.12 4.49 5.36
N GLU A 84 5.05 3.28 4.84
CA GLU A 84 5.84 2.92 3.66
C GLU A 84 4.96 2.91 2.40
N TYR A 85 5.54 3.27 1.27
CA TYR A 85 4.84 3.31 0.00
C TYR A 85 5.49 2.38 -1.03
N THR A 86 4.67 1.62 -1.75
CA THR A 86 5.08 0.97 -2.99
C THR A 86 4.20 1.45 -4.13
N VAL A 87 4.78 1.57 -5.33
CA VAL A 87 4.07 2.03 -6.53
C VAL A 87 4.27 1.02 -7.65
N LYS A 88 3.16 0.59 -8.24
CA LYS A 88 3.13 -0.27 -9.42
C LYS A 88 2.22 0.35 -10.47
N LYS A 89 2.42 -0.01 -11.74
CA LYS A 89 1.52 0.38 -12.83
C LYS A 89 0.73 -0.84 -13.27
N GLY A 90 -0.58 -0.72 -13.42
CA GLY A 90 -1.45 -1.82 -13.84
C GLY A 90 -2.47 -1.37 -14.88
N LYS A 91 -3.02 -2.33 -15.65
CA LYS A 91 -4.09 -2.06 -16.62
C LYS A 91 -5.41 -1.84 -15.87
N THR A 92 -6.10 -0.74 -16.16
CA THR A 92 -7.32 -0.34 -15.46
C THR A 92 -8.39 -1.42 -15.51
N ASP A 93 -8.71 -1.92 -16.71
CA ASP A 93 -9.76 -2.93 -16.89
C ASP A 93 -9.51 -4.19 -16.05
N TYR A 94 -8.27 -4.65 -16.02
CA TYR A 94 -7.91 -5.83 -15.23
C TYR A 94 -8.08 -5.57 -13.73
N LEU A 95 -7.59 -4.43 -13.24
CA LEU A 95 -7.68 -4.08 -11.83
C LEU A 95 -9.14 -3.92 -11.37
N MET A 96 -9.95 -3.19 -12.15
CA MET A 96 -11.35 -2.93 -11.81
C MET A 96 -12.21 -4.19 -11.92
N LYS A 97 -11.95 -5.04 -12.92
CA LYS A 97 -12.69 -6.28 -13.09
C LYS A 97 -12.40 -7.29 -11.97
N VAL A 98 -11.13 -7.46 -11.60
CA VAL A 98 -10.72 -8.42 -10.57
C VAL A 98 -11.07 -7.94 -9.16
N GLY A 99 -10.90 -6.65 -8.88
CA GLY A 99 -11.17 -6.09 -7.55
C GLY A 99 -12.66 -5.88 -7.28
N TYR A 100 -13.40 -5.39 -8.27
CA TYR A 100 -14.75 -4.82 -8.06
C TYR A 100 -15.81 -5.35 -9.02
N ASN A 101 -15.45 -6.24 -9.96
CA ASN A 101 -16.33 -6.70 -11.03
C ASN A 101 -16.92 -5.55 -11.89
N LYS A 102 -16.15 -4.46 -12.05
CA LYS A 102 -16.51 -3.28 -12.84
C LYS A 102 -15.58 -3.10 -14.04
N THR A 103 -16.02 -2.38 -15.06
CA THR A 103 -15.14 -1.87 -16.12
C THR A 103 -14.67 -0.46 -15.81
N LYS A 104 -13.72 0.07 -16.60
CA LYS A 104 -13.31 1.47 -16.47
C LYS A 104 -14.46 2.44 -16.81
N GLU A 105 -15.33 2.06 -17.75
CA GLU A 105 -16.49 2.85 -18.15
C GLU A 105 -17.56 2.91 -17.06
N ASP A 106 -17.77 1.82 -16.32
CA ASP A 106 -18.71 1.79 -15.19
C ASP A 106 -18.34 2.79 -14.07
N LEU A 107 -17.06 3.18 -14.01
CA LEU A 107 -16.46 4.02 -12.97
C LEU A 107 -15.99 5.39 -13.50
N ASP A 108 -16.32 5.71 -14.76
CA ASP A 108 -15.88 6.91 -15.48
C ASP A 108 -14.35 7.14 -15.45
N ILE A 109 -13.58 6.05 -15.43
CA ILE A 109 -12.11 6.10 -15.45
C ILE A 109 -11.64 6.20 -16.90
N SER A 110 -10.98 7.31 -17.22
CA SER A 110 -10.54 7.62 -18.58
C SER A 110 -9.23 6.92 -18.97
N ASN A 111 -8.35 6.68 -18.01
CA ASN A 111 -7.01 6.15 -18.27
C ASN A 111 -7.00 4.62 -18.39
N ASP A 112 -6.28 4.09 -19.39
CA ASP A 112 -6.08 2.64 -19.60
C ASP A 112 -5.16 1.97 -18.57
N SER A 113 -4.42 2.78 -17.81
CA SER A 113 -3.52 2.31 -16.77
C SER A 113 -3.57 3.21 -15.56
N LEU A 114 -3.52 2.61 -14.37
CA LEU A 114 -3.50 3.29 -13.08
C LEU A 114 -2.17 3.03 -12.37
N PHE A 115 -1.77 3.99 -11.54
CA PHE A 115 -0.76 3.72 -10.53
C PHE A 115 -1.43 3.09 -9.31
N VAL A 116 -1.02 1.89 -8.97
CA VAL A 116 -1.42 1.18 -7.76
C VAL A 116 -0.41 1.52 -6.68
N ILE A 117 -0.88 2.18 -5.63
CA ILE A 117 -0.08 2.68 -4.53
C ILE A 117 -0.50 1.93 -3.28
N THR A 118 0.39 1.11 -2.74
CA THR A 118 0.14 0.39 -1.49
C THR A 118 0.84 1.14 -0.35
N ILE A 119 0.06 1.44 0.68
CA ILE A 119 0.50 2.10 1.91
C ILE A 119 0.57 1.06 2.99
N TYR A 120 1.72 0.98 3.65
CA TYR A 120 1.98 0.03 4.72
C TYR A 120 2.01 0.76 6.06
N ASP A 121 1.42 0.13 7.07
CA ASP A 121 1.68 0.43 8.47
C ASP A 121 2.70 -0.61 8.97
N LYS A 122 3.96 -0.17 9.12
CA LYS A 122 5.12 -1.05 9.30
C LYS A 122 5.22 -2.02 8.11
N GLU A 123 5.25 -3.32 8.37
CA GLU A 123 5.35 -4.36 7.33
C GLU A 123 4.00 -4.82 6.79
N ARG A 124 2.88 -4.31 7.34
CA ARG A 124 1.55 -4.75 6.95
C ARG A 124 0.97 -3.80 5.91
N PRO A 125 0.54 -4.28 4.73
CA PRO A 125 -0.24 -3.44 3.83
C PRO A 125 -1.50 -2.99 4.60
N LEU A 126 -1.93 -1.75 4.37
CA LEU A 126 -3.13 -1.21 4.99
C LEU A 126 -4.09 -0.62 3.97
N PHE A 127 -3.58 0.23 3.09
CA PHE A 127 -4.38 0.87 2.05
C PHE A 127 -3.84 0.59 0.66
N THR A 128 -4.75 0.38 -0.28
CA THR A 128 -4.49 0.36 -1.72
C THR A 128 -5.19 1.54 -2.35
N VAL A 129 -4.44 2.37 -3.06
CA VAL A 129 -4.94 3.54 -3.77
C VAL A 129 -4.60 3.42 -5.25
N TYR A 130 -5.60 3.59 -6.10
CA TYR A 130 -5.50 3.61 -7.54
C TYR A 130 -5.50 5.07 -8.02
N ARG A 131 -4.32 5.59 -8.35
CA ARG A 131 -4.20 6.96 -8.84
C ARG A 131 -4.39 6.99 -10.36
N GLU A 132 -5.42 7.70 -10.80
CA GLU A 132 -5.72 7.93 -12.22
C GLU A 132 -4.94 9.14 -12.76
N LYS A 133 -5.07 10.28 -12.06
CA LYS A 133 -4.48 11.58 -12.45
C LYS A 133 -3.73 12.18 -11.27
N GLU A 134 -3.18 13.39 -11.42
CA GLU A 134 -2.50 14.07 -10.32
C GLU A 134 -3.45 14.40 -9.16
N ASP A 135 -4.71 14.65 -9.49
CA ASP A 135 -5.77 15.18 -8.64
C ASP A 135 -6.96 14.24 -8.44
N VAL A 136 -7.01 13.11 -9.16
CA VAL A 136 -8.05 12.07 -9.01
C VAL A 136 -7.42 10.72 -8.71
N ALA A 137 -7.89 10.10 -7.64
CA ALA A 137 -7.50 8.76 -7.22
C ALA A 137 -8.69 8.02 -6.61
N TYR A 138 -8.54 6.73 -6.37
CA TYR A 138 -9.55 5.89 -5.76
C TYR A 138 -8.92 5.05 -4.65
N ILE A 139 -9.53 4.96 -3.48
CA ILE A 139 -9.03 4.17 -2.35
C ILE A 139 -9.94 2.98 -2.09
N ASP A 140 -9.32 1.82 -1.86
CA ASP A 140 -10.03 0.62 -1.44
C ASP A 140 -10.23 0.60 0.07
N ILE A 141 -11.48 0.55 0.51
CA ILE A 141 -11.87 0.43 1.92
C ILE A 141 -12.86 -0.72 2.07
N TYR A 142 -12.47 -1.77 2.79
CA TYR A 142 -13.24 -3.01 2.96
C TYR A 142 -13.72 -3.63 1.63
N GLY A 143 -12.93 -3.48 0.56
CA GLY A 143 -13.30 -3.96 -0.78
C GLY A 143 -14.23 -3.03 -1.56
N ASN A 144 -14.51 -1.83 -1.03
CA ASN A 144 -15.29 -0.80 -1.68
C ASN A 144 -14.36 0.26 -2.27
N LEU A 145 -14.71 0.76 -3.45
CA LEU A 145 -13.91 1.78 -4.12
C LEU A 145 -14.49 3.16 -3.84
N LEU A 146 -13.70 4.03 -3.21
CA LEU A 146 -14.08 5.41 -2.89
C LEU A 146 -13.25 6.37 -3.71
N GLN A 147 -13.87 7.40 -4.27
CA GLN A 147 -13.16 8.43 -5.03
C GLN A 147 -12.51 9.45 -4.09
N LEU A 148 -11.28 9.82 -4.41
CA LEU A 148 -10.49 10.85 -3.76
C LEU A 148 -10.19 11.96 -4.78
N VAL A 149 -10.48 13.21 -4.38
CA VAL A 149 -10.09 14.40 -5.14
C VAL A 149 -9.10 15.22 -4.33
N LYS A 150 -7.98 15.61 -4.96
CA LYS A 150 -6.94 16.41 -4.32
C LYS A 150 -7.43 17.84 -4.11
N THR A 151 -7.36 18.31 -2.88
CA THR A 151 -7.73 19.68 -2.50
C THR A 151 -6.51 20.56 -2.25
N LYS A 152 -5.36 19.98 -1.86
CA LYS A 152 -4.09 20.71 -1.69
C LYS A 152 -2.90 19.85 -2.09
N ARG A 153 -1.89 20.47 -2.72
CA ARG A 153 -0.64 19.80 -3.15
C ARG A 153 0.24 19.33 -2.00
N SER A 154 0.31 20.09 -0.91
CA SER A 154 1.06 19.75 0.28
C SER A 154 0.39 20.36 1.51
N LEU A 155 0.72 19.82 2.68
CA LEU A 155 0.54 20.48 3.96
C LEU A 155 1.91 20.85 4.50
N ASP A 156 1.95 21.97 5.20
CA ASP A 156 3.12 22.32 6.00
C ASP A 156 3.27 21.36 7.19
N ASP A 157 4.50 21.05 7.58
CA ASP A 157 4.78 20.08 8.65
C ASP A 157 4.13 20.49 9.98
N GLN A 158 4.07 21.79 10.28
CA GLN A 158 3.42 22.28 11.51
C GLN A 158 1.90 22.02 11.46
N GLN A 159 1.27 22.20 10.31
CA GLN A 159 -0.16 21.91 10.13
C GLN A 159 -0.44 20.42 10.29
N LEU A 160 0.41 19.57 9.71
CA LEU A 160 0.30 18.12 9.84
C LEU A 160 0.46 17.66 11.30
N GLN A 161 1.47 18.17 12.00
CA GLN A 161 1.71 17.83 13.40
C GLN A 161 0.56 18.27 14.32
N ASN A 162 0.00 19.45 14.08
CA ASN A 162 -1.17 19.92 14.83
C ASN A 162 -2.38 19.03 14.59
N LEU A 163 -2.63 18.64 13.34
CA LEU A 163 -3.70 17.71 13.00
C LEU A 163 -3.52 16.37 13.72
N LEU A 164 -2.33 15.76 13.65
CA LEU A 164 -2.03 14.47 14.28
C LEU A 164 -2.23 14.46 15.80
N LYS A 165 -2.02 15.59 16.47
CA LYS A 165 -2.28 15.77 17.92
C LYS A 165 -3.76 15.85 18.26
N THR A 166 -4.57 16.42 17.36
CA THR A 166 -6.02 16.58 17.57
C THR A 166 -6.83 15.33 17.21
N LEU A 167 -6.25 14.44 16.40
CA LEU A 167 -6.91 13.20 15.99
C LEU A 167 -6.90 12.16 17.11
N ASN A 168 -8.07 11.96 17.70
CA ASN A 168 -8.42 10.85 18.58
C ASN A 168 -9.58 10.09 17.94
N SER A 169 -9.29 8.99 17.26
CA SER A 169 -10.31 8.11 16.70
C SER A 169 -9.87 6.65 16.81
N ASP A 170 -10.80 5.81 17.26
CA ASP A 170 -10.64 4.36 17.28
C ASP A 170 -11.04 3.70 15.96
N ALA A 171 -11.46 4.49 14.96
CA ALA A 171 -11.83 3.99 13.65
C ALA A 171 -10.64 3.31 12.96
N ARG A 172 -10.89 2.12 12.40
CA ARG A 172 -9.90 1.32 11.68
C ARG A 172 -10.42 0.90 10.32
N TYR A 173 -9.97 1.62 9.31
CA TYR A 173 -10.16 1.31 7.91
C TYR A 173 -8.97 0.52 7.38
N TYR A 174 -9.26 -0.35 6.41
CA TYR A 174 -8.27 -1.16 5.72
C TYR A 174 -8.82 -1.59 4.36
N SER A 175 -7.95 -1.91 3.42
CA SER A 175 -8.34 -2.45 2.11
C SER A 175 -8.77 -3.91 2.20
N GLY A 176 -9.84 -4.29 1.49
CA GLY A 176 -10.40 -5.64 1.45
C GLY A 176 -9.58 -6.63 0.61
N ALA A 177 -8.68 -6.14 -0.25
CA ALA A 177 -7.73 -6.99 -1.00
C ALA A 177 -6.75 -7.78 -0.10
N MET A 178 -6.82 -7.61 1.22
CA MET A 178 -5.94 -8.24 2.22
C MET A 178 -6.53 -9.50 2.88
N GLU A 179 -7.78 -9.86 2.58
CA GLU A 179 -8.46 -11.05 3.14
C GLU A 179 -8.42 -12.30 2.22
N LYS A 180 -7.66 -12.28 1.12
CA LYS A 180 -7.55 -13.42 0.19
C LYS A 180 -6.18 -14.10 0.22
#